data_AF-A0AAD7AIF7-F1
#
_entry.id   AF-A0AAD7AIF7-F1
#
_cell.length_a   1.000
_cell.length_b   1.000
_cell.length_c   1.000
_cell.angle_alpha   90.00
_cell.angle_beta   90.00
_cell.angle_gamma   90.00
#
_symmetry.space_group_name_H-M   'P 1'
#
loop_
_entity.id
_entity.type
_entity.pdbx_description
1 polymer ?
#
loop_
_entity_poly.entity_id
_entity_poly.type
_entity_poly.pdbx_seq_one_letter_code
_entity_poly.pdbx_strand_id
1 'polypeptide(L)'
;GSFGADSANGNFNLSWDNETEFKAWLTDEQRRNTIELQLVHAVAGLPQFSRKSRFVCSRHGTGGVKAVDKKLPERTRKIPSKRTDCQCSLVVKQYPNTTKLLGMYKDDHNHPLNVSNLPFTRIPKETR
;
A
#
# COMPACT_ATOMS: atom_id res chain seq x y z
N GLY A 1 -9.97 2.80 -18.41
CA GLY A 1 -8.66 2.92 -19.05
C GLY A 1 -8.27 1.56 -19.58
N SER A 2 -7.95 1.47 -20.87
CA SER A 2 -7.25 0.33 -21.44
C SER A 2 -5.74 0.46 -21.18
N PHE A 3 -4.97 -0.62 -21.38
CA PHE A 3 -3.51 -0.62 -21.18
C PHE A 3 -2.82 0.54 -21.92
N GLY A 4 -3.12 0.72 -23.22
CA GLY A 4 -2.50 1.78 -24.02
C GLY A 4 -2.84 3.18 -23.53
N ALA A 5 -4.08 3.42 -23.12
CA ALA A 5 -4.50 4.71 -22.59
C ALA A 5 -3.86 5.00 -21.22
N ASP A 6 -3.85 4.02 -20.32
CA ASP A 6 -3.26 4.15 -19.00
C ASP A 6 -1.73 4.30 -19.09
N SER A 7 -1.06 3.59 -20.00
CA SER A 7 0.38 3.71 -20.24
C SER A 7 0.79 5.06 -20.85
N ALA A 8 -0.05 5.66 -21.70
CA ALA A 8 0.25 6.94 -22.35
C ALA A 8 -0.03 8.15 -21.45
N ASN A 9 -0.89 8.01 -20.44
CA ASN A 9 -1.36 9.13 -19.61
C ASN A 9 -0.35 9.61 -18.55
N GLY A 10 0.85 9.02 -18.47
CA GLY A 10 1.93 9.40 -17.54
C GLY A 10 1.66 9.15 -16.05
N ASN A 11 0.43 8.80 -15.68
CA ASN A 11 0.02 8.57 -14.29
C ASN A 11 0.54 7.25 -13.69
N PHE A 12 0.97 6.30 -14.52
CA PHE A 12 1.54 5.04 -14.09
C PHE A 12 3.07 5.14 -14.23
N ASN A 13 3.73 5.40 -13.11
CA ASN A 13 5.18 5.57 -13.03
C ASN A 13 5.94 4.25 -12.95
N LEU A 14 5.25 3.13 -12.73
CA LEU A 14 5.85 1.80 -12.62
C LEU A 14 5.18 0.82 -13.58
N SER A 15 5.98 -0.08 -14.12
CA SER A 15 5.52 -1.23 -14.90
C SER A 15 6.34 -2.46 -14.54
N TRP A 16 5.70 -3.62 -14.55
CA TRP A 16 6.35 -4.91 -14.32
C TRP A 16 5.87 -5.90 -15.37
N ASP A 17 6.75 -6.79 -15.83
CA ASP A 17 6.38 -7.75 -16.88
C ASP A 17 5.54 -8.91 -16.34
N ASN A 18 5.64 -9.17 -15.03
CA ASN A 18 4.95 -10.27 -14.36
C ASN A 18 4.71 -9.97 -12.87
N GLU A 19 3.86 -10.80 -12.23
CA GLU A 19 3.55 -10.68 -10.80
C GLU A 19 4.76 -10.93 -9.90
N THR A 20 5.74 -11.72 -10.33
CA THR A 20 6.94 -12.02 -9.56
C THR A 20 7.82 -10.79 -9.39
N GLU A 21 8.05 -10.05 -10.48
CA GLU A 21 8.75 -8.75 -10.45
C GLU A 21 8.03 -7.74 -9.58
N PHE A 22 6.70 -7.67 -9.68
CA PHE A 22 5.90 -6.82 -8.81
C PHE A 22 6.10 -7.18 -7.33
N LYS A 23 6.05 -8.47 -6.98
CA LYS A 23 6.27 -8.95 -5.60
C LYS A 23 7.69 -8.65 -5.11
N ALA A 24 8.69 -8.82 -5.96
CA ALA A 24 10.08 -8.49 -5.64
C ALA A 24 10.24 -7.00 -5.36
N TRP A 25 9.70 -6.15 -6.24
CA TRP A 25 9.68 -4.70 -6.05
C TRP A 25 8.93 -4.31 -4.77
N LEU A 26 7.77 -4.90 -4.51
CA LEU A 26 6.97 -4.61 -3.31
C LEU A 26 7.74 -4.96 -2.03
N THR A 27 8.45 -6.09 -2.01
CA THR A 27 9.29 -6.48 -0.88
C THR A 27 10.47 -5.54 -0.71
N ASP A 28 11.15 -5.18 -1.79
CA ASP A 28 12.29 -4.26 -1.75
C ASP A 28 11.86 -2.86 -1.28
N GLU A 29 10.74 -2.34 -1.78
CA GLU A 29 10.19 -1.04 -1.38
C GLU A 29 9.86 -1.00 0.11
N GLN A 30 9.17 -2.03 0.59
CA GLN A 30 8.81 -2.16 2.01
C GLN A 30 10.05 -2.28 2.91
N ARG A 31 11.09 -3.00 2.46
CA ARG A 31 12.35 -3.12 3.19
C ARG A 31 13.12 -1.81 3.21
N ARG A 32 13.28 -1.17 2.05
CA ARG A 32 14.11 0.02 1.84
C ARG A 32 13.57 1.22 2.60
N ASN A 33 12.25 1.41 2.58
CA ASN A 33 11.60 2.51 3.30
C ASN A 33 11.15 2.11 4.72
N THR A 34 11.29 0.83 5.08
CA THR A 34 10.75 0.24 6.31
C THR A 34 9.27 0.62 6.46
N ILE A 35 8.46 0.26 5.46
CA ILE A 35 7.02 0.49 5.42
C ILE A 35 6.29 -0.82 5.17
N GLU A 36 5.00 -0.84 5.49
CA GLU A 36 4.12 -1.97 5.19
C GLU A 36 2.98 -1.48 4.29
N LEU A 37 2.89 -2.00 3.08
CA LEU A 37 1.84 -1.69 2.11
C LEU A 37 0.75 -2.75 2.19
N GLN A 38 -0.40 -2.37 2.74
CA GLN A 38 -1.52 -3.27 2.96
C GLN A 38 -2.55 -3.15 1.85
N LEU A 39 -3.02 -4.29 1.34
CA LEU A 39 -4.10 -4.35 0.37
C LEU A 39 -5.41 -3.89 1.02
N VAL A 40 -6.02 -2.82 0.50
CA VAL A 40 -7.29 -2.26 1.01
C VAL A 40 -8.46 -2.65 0.13
N HIS A 41 -8.22 -2.71 -1.17
CA HIS A 41 -9.27 -2.91 -2.14
C HIS A 41 -8.74 -3.69 -3.34
N ALA A 42 -9.47 -4.73 -3.73
CA ALA A 42 -9.17 -5.52 -4.91
C ALA A 42 -10.46 -5.75 -5.70
N VAL A 43 -10.39 -5.50 -7.00
CA VAL A 43 -11.48 -5.78 -7.95
C VAL A 43 -10.90 -6.61 -9.08
N ALA A 44 -11.65 -7.60 -9.55
CA ALA A 44 -11.25 -8.46 -10.65
C ALA A 44 -12.41 -8.64 -11.65
N GLY A 45 -12.08 -9.07 -12.86
CA GLY A 45 -13.06 -9.49 -13.86
C GLY A 45 -13.80 -8.36 -14.58
N LEU A 46 -13.19 -7.17 -14.70
CA LEU A 46 -13.79 -6.07 -15.46
C LEU A 46 -13.30 -6.07 -16.92
N PRO A 47 -14.11 -5.60 -17.89
CA PRO A 47 -13.71 -5.59 -19.30
C PRO A 47 -12.44 -4.78 -19.56
N GLN A 48 -12.19 -3.74 -18.74
CA GLN A 48 -11.01 -2.88 -18.90
C GLN A 48 -9.75 -3.42 -18.20
N PHE A 49 -9.88 -4.27 -17.18
CA PHE A 49 -8.76 -4.82 -16.41
C PHE A 49 -9.13 -6.18 -15.80
N SER A 50 -8.20 -7.13 -15.86
CA SER A 50 -8.38 -8.46 -15.24
C SER A 50 -8.34 -8.35 -13.72
N ARG A 51 -7.43 -7.52 -13.18
CA ARG A 51 -7.29 -7.26 -11.74
C ARG A 51 -6.87 -5.83 -11.48
N LYS A 52 -7.44 -5.20 -10.46
CA LYS A 52 -7.00 -3.92 -9.91
C LYS A 52 -6.86 -4.06 -8.41
N SER A 53 -5.68 -3.75 -7.88
CA SER A 53 -5.38 -3.82 -6.45
C SER A 53 -4.90 -2.46 -5.97
N ARG A 54 -5.44 -1.99 -4.84
CA ARG A 54 -5.00 -0.76 -4.17
C ARG A 54 -4.38 -1.14 -2.83
N PHE A 55 -3.12 -0.77 -2.67
CA PHE A 55 -2.38 -0.87 -1.44
C PHE A 55 -2.23 0.52 -0.82
N VAL A 56 -2.18 0.60 0.50
CA VAL A 56 -1.90 1.82 1.26
C VAL A 56 -0.89 1.53 2.35
N CYS A 57 -0.17 2.53 2.82
CA CYS A 57 0.68 2.38 4.00
C CYS A 57 -0.15 1.93 5.22
N SER A 58 0.37 1.02 6.04
CA SER A 58 -0.27 0.58 7.30
C SER A 58 -0.62 1.74 8.24
N ARG A 59 0.11 2.85 8.14
CA ARG A 59 -0.12 4.10 8.87
C ARG A 59 -1.36 4.88 8.39
N HIS A 60 -1.88 4.59 7.19
CA HIS A 60 -3.17 5.14 6.69
C HIS A 60 -4.34 4.67 7.56
N GLY A 61 -4.30 3.39 7.95
CA GLY A 61 -5.40 2.70 8.62
C GLY A 61 -6.41 2.15 7.61
N THR A 62 -6.62 0.84 7.64
CA THR A 62 -7.54 0.13 6.73
C THR A 62 -8.94 -0.06 7.33
N GLY A 63 -9.12 0.30 8.61
CA GLY A 63 -10.39 0.17 9.33
C GLY A 63 -11.14 1.50 9.49
N GLY A 64 -12.47 1.42 9.54
CA GLY A 64 -13.34 2.54 9.87
C GLY A 64 -13.09 3.08 11.29
N VAL A 65 -13.27 4.38 11.47
CA VAL A 65 -13.29 5.00 12.80
C VAL A 65 -14.57 4.55 13.49
N LYS A 66 -14.48 3.58 14.39
CA LYS A 66 -15.62 3.26 15.27
C LYS A 66 -15.72 4.39 16.31
N ALA A 67 -16.87 5.03 16.39
CA ALA A 67 -17.20 5.91 17.52
C ALA A 67 -17.26 5.04 18.77
N VAL A 68 -16.15 4.98 19.50
CA VAL A 68 -16.09 4.33 20.81
C VAL A 68 -15.66 5.40 21.78
N ASP A 69 -16.60 5.84 22.61
CA ASP A 69 -16.27 6.64 23.78
C ASP A 69 -15.29 5.87 24.65
N LYS A 70 -14.17 6.52 24.99
CA LYS A 70 -13.23 5.93 25.94
C LYS A 70 -13.97 5.75 27.26
N LYS A 71 -14.13 4.50 27.71
CA LYS A 71 -14.73 4.20 29.02
C LYS A 71 -14.04 4.94 30.18
N LEU A 72 -12.76 5.31 30.03
CA LEU A 72 -11.97 6.09 30.97
C LEU A 72 -11.13 7.13 30.21
N PRO A 73 -11.53 8.42 30.20
CA PRO A 73 -10.84 9.46 29.43
C PRO A 73 -9.46 9.82 30.00
N GLU A 74 -9.27 9.67 31.32
CA GLU A 74 -8.00 9.89 32.03
C GLU A 74 -6.89 8.90 31.64
N ARG A 75 -7.25 7.72 31.12
CA ARG A 75 -6.29 6.68 30.76
C ARG A 75 -5.62 7.01 29.42
N THR A 76 -4.40 7.52 29.48
CA THR A 76 -3.53 7.70 28.31
C THR A 76 -2.93 6.36 27.86
N ARG A 77 -2.76 6.18 26.55
CA ARG A 77 -2.08 4.99 26.02
C ARG A 77 -0.57 5.17 26.21
N LYS A 78 0.11 4.13 26.70
CA LYS A 78 1.58 4.11 26.78
C LYS A 78 2.27 4.24 25.41
N ILE A 79 1.58 3.80 24.35
CA ILE A 79 2.09 3.84 22.98
C ILE A 79 1.14 4.73 22.15
N PRO A 80 1.67 5.70 21.39
CA PRO A 80 0.87 6.52 20.50
C PRO A 80 0.17 5.67 19.44
N SER A 81 -0.91 6.21 18.86
CA SER A 81 -1.60 5.52 17.77
C SER A 81 -0.63 5.23 16.62
N LYS A 82 -0.75 4.03 16.04
CA LYS A 82 0.00 3.68 14.83
C LYS A 82 -0.53 4.40 13.58
N ARG A 83 -1.71 5.04 13.65
CA ARG A 83 -2.36 5.69 12.50
C ARG A 83 -1.95 7.15 12.42
N THR A 84 -1.48 7.59 11.24
CA THR A 84 -1.18 8.99 10.90
C THR A 84 -1.95 9.49 9.69
N ASP A 85 -2.82 8.68 9.09
CA ASP A 85 -3.55 9.06 7.86
C ASP A 85 -2.62 9.32 6.66
N CYS A 86 -1.56 8.51 6.57
CA CYS A 86 -0.56 8.57 5.50
C CYS A 86 -1.20 8.42 4.11
N GLN A 87 -0.79 9.26 3.15
CA GLN A 87 -1.34 9.29 1.79
C GLN A 87 -0.61 8.34 0.82
N CYS A 88 0.49 7.72 1.26
CA CYS A 88 1.22 6.74 0.48
C CYS A 88 0.29 5.61 0.03
N SER A 89 0.24 5.44 -1.28
CA SER A 89 -0.64 4.47 -1.92
C SER A 89 -0.06 3.96 -3.23
N LEU A 90 -0.43 2.72 -3.52
CA LEU A 90 -0.02 2.02 -4.72
C LEU A 90 -1.26 1.43 -5.38
N VAL A 91 -1.50 1.76 -6.63
CA VAL A 91 -2.56 1.15 -7.43
C VAL A 91 -1.93 0.33 -8.54
N VAL A 92 -2.17 -0.97 -8.52
CA VAL A 92 -1.69 -1.92 -9.52
C VAL A 92 -2.86 -2.39 -10.36
N LYS A 93 -2.70 -2.37 -11.67
CA LYS A 93 -3.65 -2.92 -12.64
C LYS A 93 -2.98 -4.00 -13.48
N GLN A 94 -3.71 -5.08 -13.68
CA GLN A 94 -3.42 -6.13 -14.64
C GLN A 94 -4.47 -6.07 -15.75
N TYR A 95 -4.05 -6.24 -17.00
CA TYR A 95 -4.94 -6.16 -18.15
C TYR A 95 -5.24 -7.57 -18.71
N PRO A 96 -6.42 -7.76 -19.35
CA PRO A 96 -6.75 -9.02 -19.99
C PRO A 96 -5.70 -9.37 -21.05
N ASN A 97 -5.38 -10.66 -21.17
CA ASN A 97 -4.42 -11.19 -22.16
C ASN A 97 -2.99 -10.67 -22.02
N THR A 98 -2.62 -10.11 -20.86
CA THR A 98 -1.25 -9.67 -20.58
C THR A 98 -0.82 -10.14 -19.19
N THR A 99 0.46 -10.48 -19.04
CA THR A 99 1.11 -10.66 -17.72
C THR A 99 1.58 -9.33 -17.12
N LYS A 100 1.57 -8.27 -17.93
CA LYS A 100 2.09 -6.96 -17.57
C LYS A 100 1.20 -6.29 -16.53
N LEU A 101 1.86 -5.67 -15.55
CA LEU A 101 1.25 -4.92 -14.48
C LEU A 101 1.65 -3.45 -14.63
N LEU A 102 0.68 -2.54 -14.53
CA LEU A 102 0.95 -1.11 -14.42
C LEU A 102 0.68 -0.65 -13.00
N GLY A 103 1.66 0.05 -12.42
CA GLY A 103 1.64 0.61 -11.08
C GLY A 103 1.59 2.13 -11.10
N MET A 104 0.66 2.69 -10.34
CA MET A 104 0.71 4.09 -9.92
C MET A 104 1.14 4.11 -8.46
N TYR A 105 2.38 4.49 -8.21
CA TYR A 105 2.96 4.61 -6.87
C TYR A 105 3.09 6.07 -6.47
N LYS A 106 2.48 6.42 -5.33
CA LYS A 106 2.59 7.73 -4.70
C LYS A 106 3.34 7.58 -3.38
N ASP A 107 4.59 8.02 -3.36
CA ASP A 107 5.49 7.97 -2.21
C ASP A 107 5.28 9.16 -1.25
N ASP A 108 4.02 9.47 -0.90
CA ASP A 108 3.69 10.61 -0.04
C ASP A 108 3.49 10.18 1.42
N HIS A 109 4.58 10.21 2.18
CA HIS A 109 4.60 9.82 3.59
C HIS A 109 4.56 11.04 4.53
N ASN A 110 3.63 11.03 5.48
CA ASN A 110 3.50 12.06 6.51
C ASN A 110 4.09 11.63 7.86
N HIS A 111 4.92 10.59 7.86
CA HIS A 111 5.58 10.05 9.04
C HIS A 111 7.04 9.70 8.67
N PRO A 112 7.95 9.65 9.65
CA PRO A 112 9.32 9.27 9.37
C PRO A 112 9.38 7.81 8.89
N LEU A 113 10.33 7.55 8.00
CA LEU A 113 10.61 6.24 7.41
C LEU A 113 11.78 5.55 8.14
N ASN A 114 12.16 4.36 7.70
CA ASN A 114 13.35 3.64 8.17
C ASN A 114 13.30 3.29 9.66
N VAL A 115 14.41 3.52 10.38
CA VAL A 115 14.60 3.16 11.79
C VAL A 115 13.49 3.74 12.67
N SER A 116 13.03 4.95 12.38
CA SER A 116 11.94 5.59 13.13
C SER A 116 10.58 4.92 12.94
N ASN A 117 10.38 4.19 11.84
CA ASN A 117 9.13 3.48 11.56
C ASN A 117 9.13 2.01 12.03
N LEU A 118 10.28 1.45 12.41
CA LEU A 118 10.43 0.06 12.88
C LEU A 118 9.41 -0.34 13.98
N PRO A 119 9.12 0.48 15.00
CA PRO A 119 8.14 0.11 16.04
C PRO A 119 6.70 -0.03 15.51
N PHE A 120 6.44 0.51 14.32
CA PHE A 120 5.13 0.61 13.72
C PHE A 120 4.92 -0.37 12.57
N THR A 121 5.98 -0.91 11.99
CA THR A 121 5.95 -2.00 11.01
C THR A 121 5.98 -3.38 11.67
N ARG A 122 5.35 -4.38 11.04
CA ARG A 122 5.59 -5.78 11.42
C ARG A 122 6.95 -6.23 10.87
N ILE A 123 7.86 -6.61 11.76
CA ILE A 123 9.07 -7.34 11.37
C ILE A 123 8.62 -8.75 10.91
N PRO A 124 8.96 -9.21 9.70
CA PRO A 124 8.69 -10.57 9.28
C PRO A 124 9.34 -11.57 10.26
N LYS A 125 8.64 -12.66 10.57
CA LYS A 125 9.06 -13.64 11.60
C LYS A 125 10.45 -14.22 11.40
N GLU A 126 10.94 -14.25 10.16
CA GLU A 126 12.25 -14.80 9.79
C GLU A 126 13.44 -13.97 10.33
N THR A 127 13.19 -12.75 10.81
CA THR A 127 14.21 -11.86 11.39
C THR A 127 14.08 -11.74 12.91
N ARG A 128 13.31 -12.62 13.57
CA ARG A 128 13.15 -12.66 15.03
C ARG A 128 14.15 -13.61 15.70
#